data_AF-H5SSN6-F1
#
_entry.id   AF-H5SSN6-F1
#
_cell.length_a   1.000
_cell.length_b   1.000
_cell.length_c   1.000
_cell.angle_alpha   90.00
_cell.angle_beta   90.00
_cell.angle_gamma   90.00
#
_symmetry.space_group_name_H-M   'P 1'
#
loop_
_entity.id
_entity.type
_entity.pdbx_description
1 polymer ?
#
loop_
_entity_poly.entity_id
_entity_poly.type
_entity_poly.pdbx_seq_one_letter_code
_entity_poly.pdbx_strand_id
1 'polypeptide(L)'
;MAMNQCTDQLHALTRAAPEVPTTASAPATLRFLDMMLGGFESEELEFTVTIPADWRDAEIQAFVFCNDAGRWVELEGRAERQGDRLKLTLPGGRLVHVAVALVPQYQMVP
;
A
#
# COMPACT_ATOMS: atom_id res chain seq x y z
N MET A 1 22.66 -10.78 -8.16
CA MET A 1 22.26 -11.04 -6.76
C MET A 1 20.76 -10.80 -6.63
N ALA A 2 20.08 -11.60 -5.82
CA ALA A 2 18.65 -11.86 -5.84
C ALA A 2 17.81 -10.74 -5.20
N MET A 3 17.66 -9.60 -5.89
CA MET A 3 16.85 -8.47 -5.41
C MET A 3 15.37 -8.56 -5.81
N ASN A 4 14.98 -9.58 -6.60
CA ASN A 4 13.67 -9.63 -7.24
C ASN A 4 12.65 -10.62 -6.62
N GLN A 5 13.01 -11.38 -5.57
CA GLN A 5 12.09 -12.39 -5.02
C GLN A 5 11.22 -11.88 -3.85
N CYS A 6 11.64 -10.83 -3.14
CA CYS A 6 10.88 -10.34 -1.98
C CYS A 6 9.64 -9.52 -2.41
N THR A 7 9.68 -8.88 -3.57
CA THR A 7 8.63 -7.99 -4.07
C THR A 7 7.51 -8.71 -4.82
N ASP A 8 7.80 -9.80 -5.53
CA ASP A 8 6.80 -10.54 -6.31
C ASP A 8 5.76 -11.29 -5.44
N GLN A 9 6.01 -11.45 -4.13
CA GLN A 9 5.09 -12.12 -3.20
C GLN A 9 4.17 -11.16 -2.43
N LEU A 10 4.25 -9.85 -2.67
CA LEU A 10 3.47 -8.84 -1.95
C LEU A 10 1.94 -8.97 -2.13
N HIS A 11 1.48 -9.63 -3.20
CA HIS A 11 0.03 -9.84 -3.40
C HIS A 11 -0.61 -10.68 -2.31
N ALA A 12 0.12 -11.66 -1.78
CA ALA A 12 -0.34 -12.51 -0.68
C ALA A 12 -0.48 -11.74 0.65
N LEU A 13 0.11 -10.54 0.75
CA LEU A 13 0.10 -9.71 1.95
C LEU A 13 -1.02 -8.69 1.97
N THR A 14 -1.79 -8.56 0.88
CA THR A 14 -3.00 -7.72 0.88
C THR A 14 -4.14 -8.45 1.57
N ARG A 15 -4.61 -7.91 2.72
CA ARG A 15 -5.83 -8.37 3.38
C ARG A 15 -6.96 -7.37 3.12
N ALA A 16 -8.19 -7.88 2.98
CA ALA A 16 -9.37 -7.01 3.01
C ALA A 16 -9.45 -6.31 4.37
N ALA A 17 -9.98 -5.09 4.38
CA ALA A 17 -10.35 -4.43 5.62
C ALA A 17 -11.34 -5.31 6.41
N PRO A 18 -11.25 -5.33 7.75
CA PRO A 18 -12.33 -5.85 8.58
C PRO A 18 -13.64 -5.15 8.18
N GLU A 19 -14.75 -5.90 8.13
CA GLU A 19 -16.04 -5.36 7.69
C GLU A 19 -16.39 -4.06 8.44
N VAL A 20 -16.36 -2.94 7.72
CA VAL A 20 -16.77 -1.63 8.26
C VAL A 20 -18.30 -1.57 8.19
N PRO A 21 -19.01 -1.09 9.23
CA PRO A 21 -20.47 -1.01 9.22
C PRO A 21 -20.99 -0.29 7.96
N THR A 22 -21.89 -0.95 7.26
CA THR A 22 -22.48 -0.55 5.99
C THR A 22 -23.38 0.67 6.14
N THR A 23 -22.81 1.86 6.18
CA THR A 23 -23.58 3.13 6.06
C THR A 23 -23.10 4.02 4.90
N ALA A 24 -22.11 3.59 4.12
CA ALA A 24 -21.66 4.31 2.92
C ALA A 24 -22.14 3.58 1.65
N SER A 25 -22.74 4.32 0.72
CA SER A 25 -23.16 3.84 -0.59
C SER A 25 -21.97 3.21 -1.34
N ALA A 26 -22.10 1.92 -1.64
CA ALA A 26 -21.08 1.00 -2.14
C ALA A 26 -19.89 0.78 -1.16
N PRO A 27 -19.63 -0.46 -0.72
CA PRO A 27 -18.47 -0.74 0.11
C PRO A 27 -17.22 -0.58 -0.76
N ALA A 28 -16.55 0.56 -0.65
CA ALA A 28 -15.18 0.68 -1.14
C ALA A 28 -14.40 -0.43 -0.44
N THR A 29 -14.05 -1.48 -1.19
CA THR A 29 -13.26 -2.58 -0.64
C THR A 29 -11.88 -1.99 -0.38
N LEU A 30 -11.54 -1.80 0.89
CA LEU A 30 -10.23 -1.34 1.30
C LEU A 30 -9.31 -2.56 1.42
N ARG A 31 -8.04 -2.43 1.03
CA ARG A 31 -7.02 -3.46 1.28
C ARG A 31 -5.85 -2.88 2.06
N PHE A 32 -5.29 -3.70 2.92
CA PHE A 32 -4.13 -3.35 3.73
C PHE A 32 -2.96 -4.24 3.41
N LEU A 33 -1.78 -3.65 3.27
CA LEU A 33 -0.49 -4.32 3.32
C LEU A 33 0.10 -4.11 4.71
N ASP A 34 0.56 -5.17 5.33
CA ASP A 34 1.12 -5.17 6.68
C ASP A 34 2.50 -5.83 6.61
N MET A 35 3.57 -5.06 6.81
CA MET A 35 4.92 -5.49 6.46
C MET A 35 6.04 -4.77 7.21
N MET A 36 7.21 -5.39 7.30
CA MET A 36 8.43 -4.75 7.80
C MET A 36 9.23 -4.18 6.62
N LEU A 37 9.60 -2.90 6.68
CA LEU A 37 10.37 -2.19 5.66
C LEU A 37 11.57 -1.48 6.29
N GLY A 38 12.70 -1.43 5.58
CA GLY A 38 13.92 -0.76 6.05
C GLY A 38 15.06 -1.73 6.38
N GLY A 39 16.13 -1.19 6.99
CA GLY A 39 17.41 -1.88 7.12
C GLY A 39 18.33 -1.70 5.91
N PHE A 40 18.07 -0.68 5.09
CA PHE A 40 18.86 -0.32 3.91
C PHE A 40 19.56 1.03 4.15
N GLU A 41 20.75 1.21 3.59
CA GLU A 41 21.49 2.50 3.65
C GLU A 41 20.90 3.59 2.74
N SER A 42 19.83 3.27 1.99
CA SER A 42 19.17 4.19 1.05
C SER A 42 18.25 5.20 1.75
N GLU A 43 18.22 6.42 1.22
CA GLU A 43 17.32 7.50 1.67
C GLU A 43 15.86 7.25 1.27
N GLU A 44 15.65 6.51 0.18
CA GLU A 44 14.34 6.13 -0.33
C GLU A 44 14.26 4.62 -0.52
N LEU A 45 13.07 4.07 -0.30
CA LEU A 45 12.72 2.69 -0.56
C LEU A 45 11.59 2.66 -1.59
N GLU A 46 11.82 1.90 -2.66
CA GLU A 46 10.82 1.66 -3.69
C GLU A 46 10.36 0.21 -3.68
N PHE A 47 9.06 0.00 -3.74
CA PHE A 47 8.49 -1.32 -3.97
C PHE A 47 7.22 -1.24 -4.81
N THR A 48 6.81 -2.36 -5.38
CA THR A 48 5.62 -2.44 -6.22
C THR A 48 4.63 -3.43 -5.66
N VAL A 49 3.35 -3.10 -5.79
CA VAL A 49 2.22 -3.95 -5.40
C VAL A 49 1.31 -4.06 -6.61
N THR A 50 0.81 -5.26 -6.94
CA THR A 50 -0.11 -5.37 -8.09
C THR A 50 -1.50 -4.98 -7.67
N ILE A 51 -2.12 -4.26 -8.58
CA ILE A 51 -3.46 -3.74 -8.43
C ILE A 51 -4.41 -4.91 -8.65
N PRO A 52 -5.34 -5.15 -7.72
CA PRO A 52 -6.36 -6.18 -7.89
C PRO A 52 -7.14 -5.99 -9.18
N ALA A 53 -7.53 -7.10 -9.82
CA ALA A 53 -8.25 -7.04 -11.10
C ALA A 53 -9.59 -6.27 -11.00
N ASP A 54 -10.25 -6.34 -9.84
CA ASP A 54 -11.48 -5.61 -9.49
C ASP A 54 -11.29 -4.09 -9.35
N TRP A 55 -10.05 -3.61 -9.27
CA TRP A 55 -9.72 -2.18 -9.17
C TRP A 55 -9.02 -1.65 -10.42
N ARG A 56 -9.06 -2.40 -11.52
CA ARG A 56 -8.34 -2.04 -12.74
C ARG A 56 -8.71 -0.64 -13.24
N ASP A 57 -9.98 -0.27 -13.13
CA ASP A 57 -10.51 1.02 -13.61
C ASP A 57 -10.56 2.10 -12.52
N ALA A 58 -10.09 1.81 -11.31
CA ALA A 58 -10.03 2.77 -10.21
C ALA A 58 -8.69 3.51 -10.19
N GLU A 59 -8.72 4.79 -9.81
CA GLU A 59 -7.54 5.48 -9.33
C GLU A 59 -7.23 4.97 -7.91
N ILE A 60 -5.97 4.64 -7.60
CA ILE A 60 -5.63 4.07 -6.29
C ILE A 60 -4.92 5.11 -5.45
N GLN A 61 -5.53 5.47 -4.33
CA GLN A 61 -4.89 6.28 -3.30
C GLN A 61 -4.23 5.35 -2.27
N ALA A 62 -3.01 5.66 -1.87
CA ALA A 62 -2.28 4.91 -0.85
C ALA A 62 -1.96 5.80 0.35
N PHE A 63 -2.26 5.30 1.55
CA PHE A 63 -1.89 5.92 2.83
C PHE A 63 -0.94 5.00 3.56
N VAL A 64 0.14 5.54 4.10
CA VAL A 64 1.24 4.75 4.65
C VAL A 64 1.45 5.16 6.09
N PHE A 65 1.49 4.17 6.99
CA PHE A 65 1.70 4.41 8.42
C PHE A 65 2.86 3.56 8.89
N CYS A 66 3.77 4.11 9.70
CA CYS A 66 4.78 3.33 10.41
C CYS A 66 4.42 3.20 11.89
N ASN A 67 4.79 2.07 12.48
CA ASN A 67 4.77 1.90 13.92
C ASN A 67 6.09 2.42 14.50
N ASP A 68 6.03 3.55 15.19
CA ASP A 68 7.14 4.11 15.94
C ASP A 68 6.84 4.01 17.44
N ALA A 69 7.60 3.17 18.13
CA ALA A 69 7.47 2.93 19.57
C ALA A 69 6.03 2.64 20.05
N GLY A 70 5.25 1.87 19.26
CA GLY A 70 3.88 1.51 19.58
C GLY A 70 2.82 2.53 19.13
N ARG A 71 3.21 3.59 18.41
CA ARG A 71 2.29 4.57 17.82
C ARG A 71 2.32 4.48 16.31
N TRP A 72 1.15 4.58 15.68
CA TRP A 72 1.04 4.67 14.23
C TRP A 72 1.14 6.14 13.79
N VAL A 73 2.12 6.44 12.94
CA VAL A 73 2.37 7.78 12.38
C VAL A 73 2.31 7.69 10.87
N GLU A 74 1.60 8.62 10.23
CA GLU A 74 1.55 8.68 8.77
C GLU A 74 2.91 9.09 8.20
N LEU A 75 3.36 8.38 7.17
CA LEU A 75 4.55 8.68 6.42
C LEU A 75 4.17 9.34 5.10
N GLU A 76 4.80 10.47 4.80
CA GLU A 76 4.73 11.04 3.47
C GLU A 76 5.45 10.12 2.48
N GLY A 77 4.71 9.65 1.49
CA GLY A 77 5.21 8.80 0.42
C GLY A 77 4.60 9.21 -0.92
N ARG A 78 5.07 8.57 -1.99
CA ARG A 78 4.52 8.75 -3.34
C ARG A 78 4.01 7.43 -3.86
N ALA A 79 2.83 7.47 -4.48
CA ALA A 79 2.25 6.33 -5.17
C ALA A 79 2.11 6.66 -6.66
N GLU A 80 2.63 5.80 -7.52
CA GLU A 80 2.59 5.97 -8.98
C GLU A 80 2.06 4.68 -9.62
N ARG A 81 1.04 4.81 -10.47
CA ARG A 81 0.54 3.66 -11.22
C ARG A 81 1.45 3.33 -12.40
N GLN A 82 1.85 2.07 -12.49
CA GLN A 82 2.66 1.50 -13.57
C GLN A 82 1.94 0.30 -14.17
N GLY A 83 0.97 0.56 -15.06
CA GLY A 83 0.15 -0.48 -15.69
C GLY A 83 -0.79 -1.16 -14.68
N ASP A 84 -0.55 -2.45 -14.43
CA ASP A 84 -1.26 -3.28 -13.44
C ASP A 84 -0.59 -3.26 -12.05
N ARG A 85 0.45 -2.45 -11.87
CA ARG A 85 1.18 -2.28 -10.61
C ARG A 85 1.04 -0.86 -10.07
N LEU A 86 1.16 -0.72 -8.76
CA LEU A 86 1.33 0.53 -8.05
C LEU A 86 2.73 0.53 -7.44
N LYS A 87 3.57 1.47 -7.88
CA LYS A 87 4.88 1.73 -7.30
C LYS A 87 4.70 2.67 -6.10
N LEU A 88 5.25 2.28 -4.96
CA LEU A 88 5.29 3.06 -3.73
C LEU A 88 6.74 3.46 -3.46
N THR A 89 6.98 4.76 -3.30
CA THR A 89 8.27 5.33 -2.88
C THR A 89 8.08 5.92 -1.49
N LEU A 90 8.79 5.37 -0.52
CA LEU A 90 8.73 5.75 0.90
C LEU A 90 10.12 6.20 1.39
N PRO A 91 10.19 6.96 2.50
CA PRO A 91 11.44 7.18 3.19
C PRO A 91 12.11 5.86 3.57
N GLY A 92 13.40 5.74 3.27
CA GLY A 92 14.25 4.61 3.64
C GLY A 92 14.78 4.71 5.07
N GLY A 93 15.85 3.96 5.36
CA GLY A 93 16.53 3.99 6.66
C GLY A 93 16.23 2.78 7.55
N ARG A 94 16.01 3.03 8.85
CA ARG A 94 15.90 1.99 9.88
C ARG A 94 14.73 1.04 9.60
N LEU A 95 14.86 -0.21 10.03
CA LEU A 95 13.78 -1.19 9.94
C LEU A 95 12.58 -0.71 10.78
N VAL A 96 11.42 -0.60 10.13
CA VAL A 96 10.15 -0.14 10.70
C VAL A 96 9.01 -1.08 10.29
N HIS A 97 8.01 -1.19 11.14
CA HIS A 97 6.76 -1.85 10.80
C HIS A 97 5.85 -0.86 10.08
N VAL A 98 5.35 -1.22 8.90
CA VAL A 98 4.56 -0.35 8.03
C VAL A 98 3.21 -1.01 7.70
N ALA A 99 2.16 -0.21 7.77
CA ALA A 99 0.85 -0.53 7.25
C ALA A 99 0.52 0.40 6.07
N VAL A 100 0.16 -0.16 4.91
CA VAL A 100 -0.28 0.61 3.74
C VAL A 100 -1.75 0.34 3.49
N ALA A 101 -2.58 1.38 3.55
CA ALA A 101 -3.98 1.32 3.15
C ALA A 101 -4.10 1.69 1.67
N LEU A 102 -4.65 0.79 0.87
CA LEU A 102 -4.96 1.01 -0.54
C LEU A 102 -6.47 1.25 -0.69
N VAL A 103 -6.81 2.40 -1.25
CA VAL A 103 -8.18 2.89 -1.39
C VAL A 103 -8.50 3.08 -2.87
N PRO A 104 -9.40 2.28 -3.46
CA PRO A 104 -9.86 2.52 -4.82
C PRO A 104 -10.81 3.74 -4.85
N GLN A 105 -10.45 4.73 -5.66
CA GLN A 105 -11.26 5.89 -5.99
C GLN A 105 -11.90 5.66 -7.36
N TYR A 106 -13.20 5.39 -7.35
CA TYR A 106 -13.99 5.32 -8.56
C TYR A 106 -14.49 6.72 -8.89
N GLN A 107 -14.21 7.18 -10.12
CA GLN A 107 -14.89 8.39 -10.60
C GLN A 107 -16.38 8.07 -10.67
N MET A 108 -17.18 8.74 -9.84
CA MET A 108 -18.63 8.75 -10.03
C MET A 108 -18.88 9.47 -11.36
N VAL A 109 -19.19 8.70 -12.41
CA VAL A 109 -19.67 9.26 -13.67
C VAL A 109 -21.00 9.96 -13.34
N PRO A 110 -21.14 11.27 -13.63
CA PRO A 110 -22.39 12.01 -13.43
C PRO A 110 -23.58 11.43 -14.18
#